data_AF-A0A938DFF1-F1
#
_entry.id   AF-A0A938DFF1-F1
#
_cell.length_a   1.000
_cell.length_b   1.000
_cell.length_c   1.000
_cell.angle_alpha   90.00
_cell.angle_beta   90.00
_cell.angle_gamma   90.00
#
_symmetry.space_group_name_H-M   'P 1'
#
loop_
_entity.id
_entity.type
_entity.pdbx_description
1 polymer ?
#
loop_
_entity_poly.entity_id
_entity_poly.type
_entity_poly.pdbx_seq_one_letter_code
_entity_poly.pdbx_strand_id
1 'polypeptide(L)'
;MMSRLLSEAMNHERQPLRTFMGPEPKKDLGVSRATAYRMMKTFRTCGAVTAPGTRPVGRPKGARCLDPRREQIIQEAIKAHHSRSLRPRFRALVQEIHRRCAQELLAPPNWRTIRKRLLDVECRIRDAPSD
;
A
#
# COMPACT_ATOMS: atom_id res chain seq x y z
N MET A 1 19.38 20.40 38.30
CA MET A 1 18.99 21.64 37.58
C MET A 1 19.38 21.55 36.10
N MET A 2 19.01 20.47 35.40
CA MET A 2 19.31 20.24 33.97
C MET A 2 18.15 19.52 33.25
N SER A 3 16.90 19.94 33.47
CA SER A 3 15.74 19.32 32.79
C SER A 3 14.75 20.32 32.16
N ARG A 4 15.08 21.61 32.11
CA ARG A 4 14.19 22.62 31.48
C ARG A 4 14.50 22.91 30.01
N LEU A 5 15.76 22.78 29.59
CA LEU A 5 16.19 23.13 28.23
C LEU A 5 15.77 22.10 27.15
N LEU A 6 15.53 20.85 27.52
CA LEU A 6 15.05 19.80 26.59
C LEU A 6 13.53 19.84 26.36
N SER A 7 12.75 20.36 27.32
CA SER A 7 11.29 20.49 27.16
C SER A 7 10.89 21.71 26.31
N GLU A 8 11.71 22.77 26.28
CA GLU A 8 11.43 23.97 25.47
C GLU A 8 11.59 23.72 23.96
N ALA A 9 12.52 22.85 23.56
CA ALA A 9 12.75 22.52 22.15
C ALA A 9 11.61 21.72 21.51
N MET A 10 10.88 20.92 22.30
CA MET A 10 9.82 20.03 21.80
C MET A 10 8.43 20.68 21.82
N ASN A 11 8.26 21.84 22.48
CA ASN A 11 6.94 22.46 22.67
C ASN A 11 6.63 23.59 21.67
N HIS A 12 7.56 23.94 20.77
CA HIS A 12 7.29 24.96 19.74
C HIS A 12 6.52 24.39 18.52
N GLU A 13 6.41 23.07 18.39
CA GLU A 13 5.84 22.35 17.23
C GLU A 13 4.30 22.28 17.19
N ARG A 14 3.57 23.13 17.93
CA ARG A 14 2.09 23.15 17.88
C ARG A 14 1.47 24.55 17.82
N GLN A 15 2.02 25.45 17.00
CA GLN A 15 1.27 26.63 16.60
C GLN A 15 0.52 26.35 15.29
N PRO A 16 -0.81 26.54 15.24
CA PRO A 16 -1.56 26.38 13.99
C PRO A 16 -1.16 27.51 13.05
N LEU A 17 -0.43 27.18 11.98
CA LEU A 17 -0.05 28.10 10.90
C LEU A 17 -1.30 28.53 10.10
N ARG A 18 -2.13 29.38 10.71
CA ARG A 18 -3.35 29.94 10.08
C ARG A 18 -3.09 31.21 9.27
N THR A 19 -1.89 31.78 9.31
CA THR A 19 -1.57 32.95 8.50
C THR A 19 -0.10 32.91 8.10
N PHE A 20 0.22 32.29 6.96
CA PHE A 20 1.54 32.46 6.34
C PHE A 20 1.34 33.01 4.94
N MET A 21 0.98 34.29 4.90
CA MET A 21 1.16 35.15 3.75
C MET A 21 2.37 36.03 4.08
N GLY A 22 3.58 35.54 3.79
CA GLY A 22 4.87 36.19 4.00
C GLY A 22 5.99 35.17 4.22
N PRO A 23 7.29 35.55 4.20
CA PRO A 23 7.99 36.30 3.16
C PRO A 23 8.39 35.38 1.97
N GLU A 24 8.71 35.99 0.84
CA GLU A 24 9.22 35.34 -0.38
C GLU A 24 10.38 34.36 -0.07
N PRO A 25 10.44 33.17 -0.71
CA PRO A 25 11.57 32.27 -0.55
C PRO A 25 12.85 32.97 -1.07
N LYS A 26 13.82 33.19 -0.18
CA LYS A 26 15.12 33.78 -0.52
C LYS A 26 15.80 32.97 -1.64
N LYS A 27 16.51 33.68 -2.53
CA LYS A 27 17.25 33.15 -3.68
C LYS A 27 18.32 32.10 -3.32
N ASP A 28 18.62 31.92 -2.03
CA ASP A 28 19.75 31.13 -1.52
C ASP A 28 19.44 29.64 -1.30
N LEU A 29 18.22 29.19 -1.60
CA LEU A 29 17.82 27.79 -1.40
C LEU A 29 18.31 26.82 -2.49
N GLY A 30 18.94 27.32 -3.56
CA GLY A 30 19.45 26.49 -4.67
C GLY A 30 18.37 25.71 -5.45
N VAL A 31 17.09 25.95 -5.16
CA VAL A 31 15.94 25.28 -5.79
C VAL A 31 14.93 26.31 -6.30
N SER A 32 14.23 25.99 -7.39
CA SER A 32 13.22 26.88 -7.94
C SER A 32 12.05 27.10 -6.97
N ARG A 33 11.39 28.26 -7.08
CA ARG A 33 10.17 28.60 -6.31
C ARG A 33 9.13 27.48 -6.32
N ALA A 34 8.87 26.90 -7.49
CA ALA A 34 7.95 25.78 -7.64
C ALA A 34 8.37 24.54 -6.83
N THR A 35 9.67 24.26 -6.75
CA THR A 35 10.23 23.14 -5.97
C THR A 35 10.07 23.37 -4.47
N ALA A 36 10.35 24.58 -3.99
CA ALA A 36 10.14 24.95 -2.60
C ALA A 36 8.67 24.77 -2.17
N TYR A 37 7.71 25.24 -2.97
CA TYR A 37 6.28 25.04 -2.69
C TYR A 37 5.87 23.56 -2.70
N ARG A 38 6.41 22.74 -3.61
CA ARG A 38 6.15 21.28 -3.60
C ARG A 38 6.67 20.62 -2.32
N MET A 39 7.87 20.98 -1.86
CA MET A 39 8.44 20.47 -0.61
C MET A 39 7.59 20.85 0.60
N MET A 40 7.17 22.12 0.69
CA MET A 40 6.29 22.60 1.77
C MET A 40 4.94 21.87 1.78
N LYS A 41 4.33 21.63 0.60
CA LYS A 41 3.06 20.90 0.50
C LYS A 41 3.19 19.46 0.98
N THR A 42 4.25 18.76 0.59
CA THR A 42 4.54 17.38 1.03
C THR A 42 4.73 17.31 2.55
N PHE A 43 5.51 18.23 3.11
CA PHE A 43 5.75 18.31 4.54
C PHE A 43 4.45 18.48 5.33
N ARG A 44 3.58 19.42 4.93
CA ARG A 44 2.29 19.67 5.59
C ARG A 44 1.33 18.49 5.54
N THR A 45 1.46 17.60 4.55
CA THR A 45 0.55 16.46 4.36
C THR A 45 1.05 15.21 5.10
N CYS A 46 2.36 15.01 5.20
CA CYS A 46 2.96 13.76 5.70
C CYS A 46 3.69 13.89 7.04
N GLY A 47 3.88 15.10 7.59
CA GLY A 47 4.49 15.33 8.91
C GLY A 47 6.00 15.07 8.97
N ALA A 48 6.63 14.65 7.87
CA ALA A 48 8.07 14.42 7.77
C ALA A 48 8.61 14.89 6.40
N VAL A 49 9.80 15.50 6.39
CA VAL A 49 10.51 15.84 5.15
C VAL A 49 11.07 14.55 4.56
N THR A 50 10.28 13.87 3.74
CA THR A 50 10.80 12.81 2.88
C THR A 50 11.52 13.47 1.69
N ALA A 51 12.68 12.95 1.29
CA ALA A 51 13.41 13.54 0.18
C ALA A 51 12.50 13.55 -1.07
N PRO A 52 12.57 14.57 -1.94
CA PRO A 52 11.68 14.71 -3.10
C PRO A 52 11.64 13.51 -4.07
N GLY A 53 12.57 12.54 -3.95
CA GLY A 53 12.59 11.27 -4.69
C GLY A 53 12.26 10.01 -3.87
N THR A 54 11.97 10.12 -2.56
CA THR A 54 11.67 8.95 -1.70
C THR A 54 10.22 8.50 -1.80
N ARG A 55 9.35 9.28 -2.44
CA ARG A 55 7.99 8.83 -2.74
C ARG A 55 8.10 7.67 -3.74
N PRO A 56 7.58 6.47 -3.45
CA PRO A 56 7.59 5.38 -4.42
C PRO A 56 6.81 5.84 -5.65
N VAL A 57 7.51 5.99 -6.77
CA VAL A 57 6.94 6.32 -8.07
C VAL A 57 6.38 5.02 -8.65
N GLY A 58 5.12 5.05 -9.10
CA GLY A 58 4.43 3.90 -9.68
C GLY A 58 3.32 3.33 -8.80
N ARG A 59 2.87 2.12 -9.17
CA ARG A 59 1.76 1.45 -8.49
C ARG A 59 2.12 1.13 -7.04
N PRO A 60 1.29 1.50 -6.05
CA PRO A 60 1.60 1.26 -4.66
C PRO A 60 1.83 -0.23 -4.38
N LYS A 61 2.76 -0.54 -3.48
CA LYS A 61 3.05 -1.91 -3.07
C LYS A 61 1.76 -2.55 -2.54
N GLY A 62 1.41 -3.71 -3.08
CA GLY A 62 0.18 -4.44 -2.72
C GLY A 62 -1.06 -4.05 -3.51
N ALA A 63 -1.01 -3.04 -4.38
CA ALA A 63 -2.16 -2.66 -5.20
C ALA A 63 -2.58 -3.80 -6.14
N ARG A 64 -3.83 -4.24 -6.00
CA ARG A 64 -4.44 -5.26 -6.87
C ARG A 64 -4.98 -4.58 -8.13
N CYS A 65 -4.72 -5.20 -9.27
CA CYS A 65 -4.94 -4.63 -10.60
C CYS A 65 -6.00 -5.40 -11.39
N LEU A 66 -6.38 -6.55 -10.85
CA LEU A 66 -7.32 -7.47 -11.47
C LEU A 66 -8.73 -6.93 -11.26
N ASP A 67 -9.58 -7.18 -12.24
CA ASP A 67 -11.01 -6.92 -12.15
C ASP A 67 -11.60 -7.52 -10.85
N PRO A 68 -12.46 -6.79 -10.12
CA PRO A 68 -13.00 -7.25 -8.84
C PRO A 68 -13.69 -8.60 -8.92
N ARG A 69 -14.40 -8.89 -10.03
CA ARG A 69 -15.10 -10.15 -10.21
C ARG A 69 -14.13 -11.31 -10.34
N ARG A 70 -13.04 -11.13 -11.09
CA ARG A 70 -11.98 -12.14 -11.18
C ARG A 70 -11.30 -12.39 -9.84
N GLU A 71 -11.08 -11.34 -9.06
CA GLU A 71 -10.49 -11.46 -7.72
C GLU A 71 -11.41 -12.25 -6.78
N GLN A 72 -12.73 -12.05 -6.89
CA GLN A 72 -13.72 -12.84 -6.16
C GLN A 72 -13.67 -14.34 -6.54
N ILE A 73 -13.66 -14.66 -7.83
CA ILE A 73 -13.56 -16.06 -8.31
C ILE A 73 -12.31 -16.75 -7.75
N ILE A 74 -11.17 -16.05 -7.76
CA ILE A 74 -9.91 -16.60 -7.20
C ILE A 74 -10.07 -16.86 -5.70
N GLN A 75 -10.63 -15.92 -4.95
CA GLN A 75 -10.78 -16.04 -3.51
C GLN A 75 -11.71 -17.19 -3.11
N GLU A 76 -12.84 -17.34 -3.81
CA GLU A 76 -13.80 -18.43 -3.60
C GLU A 76 -13.18 -19.81 -3.93
N ALA A 77 -12.44 -19.90 -5.05
CA ALA A 77 -11.77 -21.12 -5.43
C ALA A 77 -10.68 -21.53 -4.44
N ILE A 78 -9.90 -20.57 -3.93
CA ILE A 78 -8.89 -20.83 -2.89
C ILE A 78 -9.55 -21.26 -1.57
N LYS A 79 -10.65 -20.60 -1.16
CA LYS A 79 -11.39 -21.01 0.04
C LYS A 79 -11.89 -22.46 -0.07
N ALA A 80 -12.52 -22.80 -1.19
CA ALA A 80 -12.98 -24.16 -1.47
C ALA A 80 -11.83 -25.18 -1.51
N HIS A 81 -10.65 -24.77 -2.00
CA HIS A 81 -9.45 -25.61 -2.03
C HIS A 81 -8.96 -25.98 -0.63
N HIS A 82 -9.01 -25.04 0.33
CA HIS A 82 -8.64 -25.30 1.72
C HIS A 82 -9.72 -26.07 2.50
N SER A 83 -10.99 -25.93 2.16
CA SER A 83 -12.09 -26.66 2.82
C SER A 83 -12.18 -28.14 2.47
N ARG A 84 -11.49 -28.60 1.42
CA ARG A 84 -11.58 -29.99 0.95
C ARG A 84 -10.67 -30.90 1.78
N SER A 85 -11.22 -32.00 2.29
CA SER A 85 -10.48 -33.00 3.08
C SER A 85 -9.25 -33.57 2.35
N LEU A 86 -9.35 -33.75 1.04
CA LEU A 86 -8.20 -34.04 0.17
C LEU A 86 -7.76 -32.74 -0.52
N ARG A 87 -6.61 -32.20 -0.11
CA ARG A 87 -6.04 -30.97 -0.67
C ARG A 87 -5.70 -31.20 -2.15
N PRO A 88 -6.42 -30.59 -3.10
CA PRO A 88 -6.18 -30.80 -4.52
C PRO A 88 -4.77 -30.36 -4.90
N ARG A 89 -4.22 -30.86 -6.01
CA ARG A 89 -2.96 -30.32 -6.56
C ARG A 89 -3.16 -28.88 -7.04
N PHE A 90 -2.12 -28.04 -6.96
CA PHE A 90 -2.17 -26.65 -7.42
C PHE A 90 -2.63 -26.51 -8.89
N ARG A 91 -2.23 -27.44 -9.77
CA ARG A 91 -2.69 -27.47 -11.17
C ARG A 91 -4.21 -27.60 -11.29
N ALA A 92 -4.84 -28.41 -10.42
CA ALA A 92 -6.29 -28.57 -10.41
C ALA A 92 -6.99 -27.27 -9.96
N LEU A 93 -6.41 -26.54 -9.00
CA LEU A 93 -6.91 -25.22 -8.60
C LEU A 93 -6.85 -24.21 -9.76
N VAL A 94 -5.75 -24.17 -10.50
CA VAL A 94 -5.60 -23.29 -11.67
C VAL A 94 -6.66 -23.61 -12.73
N GLN A 95 -6.84 -24.89 -13.05
CA GLN A 95 -7.85 -25.33 -14.02
C GLN A 95 -9.27 -24.97 -13.57
N GLU A 96 -9.58 -25.13 -12.30
CA GLU A 96 -10.90 -24.78 -11.76
C GLU A 96 -11.16 -23.27 -11.84
N ILE A 97 -10.16 -22.43 -11.52
CA ILE A 97 -10.28 -20.97 -11.65
C ILE A 97 -10.50 -20.58 -13.11
N HIS A 98 -9.75 -21.18 -14.04
CA HIS A 98 -9.93 -20.92 -15.48
C HIS A 98 -11.31 -21.34 -15.96
N ARG A 99 -11.81 -22.49 -15.51
CA ARG A 99 -13.16 -22.99 -15.81
C ARG A 99 -14.23 -22.00 -15.33
N ARG A 100 -14.14 -21.50 -14.08
CA ARG A 100 -15.08 -20.51 -13.54
C ARG A 100 -15.02 -19.18 -14.29
N CYS A 101 -13.82 -18.69 -14.60
CA CYS A 101 -13.68 -17.48 -15.42
C CYS A 101 -14.32 -17.65 -16.80
N ALA A 102 -14.15 -18.81 -17.44
CA ALA A 102 -14.76 -19.10 -18.74
C ALA A 102 -16.30 -19.13 -18.68
N GLN A 103 -16.87 -19.68 -17.61
CA GLN A 103 -18.34 -19.68 -17.38
C GLN A 103 -18.92 -18.27 -17.26
N GLU A 104 -18.11 -17.31 -16.82
CA GLU A 104 -18.50 -15.91 -16.67
C GLU A 104 -18.02 -15.02 -17.83
N LEU A 105 -17.51 -15.61 -18.92
CA LEU A 105 -16.96 -14.88 -20.08
C LEU A 105 -15.82 -13.92 -19.72
N LEU A 106 -15.07 -14.23 -18.66
CA LEU A 106 -13.92 -13.46 -18.21
C LEU A 106 -12.61 -14.10 -18.68
N ALA A 107 -11.66 -13.26 -19.10
CA ALA A 107 -10.33 -13.74 -19.45
C ALA A 107 -9.63 -14.38 -18.22
N PRO A 108 -9.07 -15.59 -18.37
CA PRO A 108 -8.49 -16.32 -17.26
C PRO A 108 -7.28 -15.58 -16.67
N PRO A 109 -7.11 -15.57 -15.34
CA PRO A 109 -5.94 -14.97 -14.72
C PRO A 109 -4.69 -15.81 -14.95
N ASN A 110 -3.52 -15.14 -14.97
CA ASN A 110 -2.23 -15.81 -15.04
C ASN A 110 -2.01 -16.70 -13.80
N TRP A 111 -1.44 -17.89 -14.00
CA TRP A 111 -1.15 -18.84 -12.91
C TRP A 111 -0.25 -18.24 -11.81
N ARG A 112 0.65 -17.31 -12.15
CA ARG A 112 1.49 -16.60 -11.17
C ARG A 112 0.66 -15.72 -10.24
N THR A 113 -0.39 -15.08 -10.77
CA THR A 113 -1.35 -14.31 -9.98
C THR A 113 -2.07 -15.23 -9.00
N ILE A 114 -2.56 -16.38 -9.47
CA ILE A 114 -3.22 -17.38 -8.62
C ILE A 114 -2.26 -17.87 -7.52
N ARG A 115 -1.02 -18.19 -7.86
CA ARG A 115 0.00 -18.64 -6.88
C ARG A 115 0.24 -17.59 -5.80
N LYS A 116 0.38 -16.32 -6.20
CA LYS A 116 0.55 -15.22 -5.26
C LYS A 116 -0.64 -15.09 -4.33
N ARG A 117 -1.88 -15.22 -4.83
CA ARG A 117 -3.09 -15.18 -4.01
C ARG A 117 -3.20 -16.35 -3.04
N LEU A 118 -2.81 -17.54 -3.48
CA LEU A 118 -2.75 -18.71 -2.60
C LEU A 118 -1.78 -18.48 -1.44
N LEU A 119 -0.56 -18.01 -1.73
CA LEU A 119 0.44 -17.69 -0.72
C LEU A 119 -0.04 -16.56 0.22
N ASP A 120 -0.68 -15.51 -0.31
CA ASP A 120 -1.25 -14.43 0.51
C ASP A 120 -2.26 -14.99 1.54
N VAL A 121 -3.08 -15.97 1.15
CA VAL A 121 -4.05 -16.63 2.04
C VAL A 121 -3.37 -17.57 3.03
N GLU A 122 -2.41 -18.37 2.58
CA GLU A 122 -1.65 -19.28 3.45
C GLU A 122 -0.86 -18.52 4.52
N CYS A 123 -0.23 -17.40 4.18
CA CYS A 123 0.40 -16.51 5.16
C CYS A 123 -0.63 -16.02 6.19
N ARG A 124 -1.81 -15.56 5.75
CA ARG A 124 -2.86 -15.10 6.67
C ARG A 124 -3.37 -16.20 7.61
N ILE A 125 -3.50 -17.43 7.11
CA ILE A 125 -3.92 -18.58 7.93
C ILE A 125 -2.86 -18.90 8.97
N ARG A 126 -1.57 -18.86 8.60
CA ARG A 126 -0.47 -19.13 9.52
C ARG A 126 -0.27 -18.03 10.57
N ASP A 127 -0.42 -16.78 10.16
CA ASP A 127 -0.19 -15.62 11.02
C ASP A 127 -1.41 -15.28 11.90
N ALA A 128 -2.51 -16.04 11.77
CA ALA A 128 -3.65 -15.93 12.69
C ALA A 128 -3.26 -16.55 14.04
N PRO A 129 -3.43 -15.83 15.17
CA PRO A 129 -3.20 -16.40 16.48
C PRO A 129 -4.16 -17.58 16.69
N SER A 130 -3.61 -18.74 17.00
CA SER A 130 -4.38 -19.87 17.50
C SER A 130 -4.91 -19.49 18.88
N ASP A 131 -6.20 -19.19 18.96
CA ASP A 131 -6.94 -19.10 20.23
C ASP A 131 -7.06 -20.48 20.90
#